data_AF-A0A7C1GUP4-F1
#
_entry.id   AF-A0A7C1GUP4-F1
#
_cell.length_a   1.000
_cell.length_b   1.000
_cell.length_c   1.000
_cell.angle_alpha   90.00
_cell.angle_beta   90.00
_cell.angle_gamma   90.00
#
_symmetry.space_group_name_H-M   'P 1'
#
loop_
_entity.id
_entity.type
_entity.pdbx_description
1 polymer ?
#
loop_
_entity_poly.entity_id
_entity_poly.type
_entity_poly.pdbx_seq_one_letter_code
_entity_poly.pdbx_strand_id
1 'polypeptide(L)'
;MKSVVAPNYTVTPRPLFARKSRRGFTLAELLIAVMLLSLVMTAVYSMTHTALNAWRSVENGYDIYAEARNVMTLFSHEYNNIVARAAHLFEGDNKKIVMFVIAQPLDLEQGEGPRLLRVEYAYNRSKRSIEREEALVEAALPMPNPDGEPVEAGRIKLSRKYKTTVANNVKQFRLRYVWAPLPEEALPNEPPIPEPLIIIDRHLQRYGLPQAVEITFELFDPENEGQTYSMSATLPIRATSYRRSQQALEEMFNADA
;
A
#
# COMPACT_ATOMS: atom_id res chain seq x y z
N MET A 1 -104.18 60.61 1.82
CA MET A 1 -102.75 61.02 1.78
C MET A 1 -101.93 59.89 2.42
N LYS A 2 -100.96 59.34 1.68
CA LYS A 2 -99.97 58.29 2.04
C LYS A 2 -100.49 56.86 2.33
N SER A 3 -100.57 56.08 1.25
CA SER A 3 -100.47 54.61 1.21
C SER A 3 -99.06 54.19 1.62
N VAL A 4 -98.93 53.40 2.68
CA VAL A 4 -97.66 52.79 3.10
C VAL A 4 -97.58 51.38 2.53
N VAL A 5 -96.66 51.22 1.58
CA VAL A 5 -96.30 49.96 0.91
C VAL A 5 -95.44 49.12 1.85
N ALA A 6 -95.82 47.87 2.08
CA ALA A 6 -95.01 46.89 2.83
C ALA A 6 -93.86 46.35 1.97
N PRO A 7 -92.67 46.09 2.53
CA PRO A 7 -91.53 45.57 1.77
C PRO A 7 -91.65 44.06 1.48
N ASN A 8 -91.38 43.69 0.23
CA ASN A 8 -91.21 42.31 -0.22
C ASN A 8 -89.87 41.76 0.29
N TYR A 9 -89.90 40.69 1.09
CA TYR A 9 -88.71 39.92 1.44
C TYR A 9 -88.44 38.88 0.34
N THR A 10 -87.37 39.08 -0.43
CA THR A 10 -86.84 38.08 -1.36
C THR A 10 -86.00 37.06 -0.57
N VAL A 11 -86.51 35.83 -0.45
CA VAL A 11 -85.77 34.70 0.12
C VAL A 11 -84.77 34.22 -0.93
N THR A 12 -83.49 34.54 -0.75
CA THR A 12 -82.41 33.92 -1.54
C THR A 12 -82.16 32.48 -1.06
N PRO A 13 -82.13 31.47 -1.95
CA PRO A 13 -81.81 30.11 -1.55
C PRO A 13 -80.35 30.03 -1.09
N ARG A 14 -80.14 29.45 0.10
CA ARG A 14 -78.80 29.10 0.60
C ARG A 14 -78.12 28.13 -0.37
N PRO A 15 -76.84 28.32 -0.73
CA PRO A 15 -76.10 27.30 -1.45
C PRO A 15 -75.96 26.08 -0.53
N LEU A 16 -76.56 24.97 -0.95
CA LEU A 16 -76.33 23.66 -0.36
C LEU A 16 -74.85 23.36 -0.50
N PHE A 17 -74.13 23.33 0.61
CA PHE A 17 -72.78 22.78 0.68
C PHE A 17 -72.77 21.43 -0.03
N ALA A 18 -72.07 21.35 -1.17
CA ALA A 18 -71.80 20.10 -1.83
C ALA A 18 -71.09 19.19 -0.82
N ARG A 19 -71.80 18.16 -0.35
CA ARG A 19 -71.21 17.10 0.48
C ARG A 19 -70.04 16.53 -0.32
N LYS A 20 -68.81 16.83 0.13
CA LYS A 20 -67.61 16.15 -0.33
C LYS A 20 -67.84 14.67 -0.05
N SER A 21 -68.13 13.90 -1.10
CA SER A 21 -68.34 12.47 -1.02
C SER A 21 -67.07 11.85 -0.43
N ARG A 22 -67.10 11.48 0.85
CA ARG A 22 -66.05 10.67 1.46
C ARG A 22 -66.23 9.25 0.94
N ARG A 23 -65.87 9.02 -0.32
CA ARG A 23 -65.68 7.67 -0.87
C ARG A 23 -64.38 7.15 -0.28
N GLY A 24 -64.50 6.16 0.60
CA GLY A 24 -63.36 5.36 1.01
C GLY A 24 -62.83 4.57 -0.18
N PHE A 25 -61.54 4.25 -0.16
CA PHE A 25 -60.94 3.36 -1.13
C PHE A 25 -61.59 1.98 -1.03
N THR A 26 -61.92 1.40 -2.18
CA THR A 26 -62.36 0.01 -2.25
C THR A 26 -61.19 -0.92 -1.90
N LEU A 27 -61.50 -2.11 -1.38
CA LEU A 27 -60.48 -3.10 -1.05
C LEU A 27 -59.63 -3.47 -2.29
N ALA A 28 -60.25 -3.49 -3.48
CA ALA A 28 -59.57 -3.71 -4.74
C ALA A 28 -58.55 -2.60 -5.07
N GLU A 29 -58.91 -1.32 -4.89
CA GLU A 29 -57.97 -0.20 -5.10
C GLU A 29 -56.78 -0.28 -4.14
N LEU A 30 -57.01 -0.65 -2.87
CA LEU A 30 -55.94 -0.86 -1.90
C LEU A 30 -55.01 -2.02 -2.31
N LEU A 31 -55.57 -3.13 -2.81
CA LEU A 31 -54.79 -4.29 -3.24
C LEU A 31 -53.92 -3.97 -4.45
N ILE A 32 -54.47 -3.25 -5.43
CA ILE A 32 -53.74 -2.78 -6.61
C ILE A 32 -52.65 -1.78 -6.21
N ALA A 33 -52.95 -0.84 -5.32
CA ALA A 33 -51.97 0.13 -4.84
C ALA A 33 -50.79 -0.55 -4.13
N VAL A 34 -51.05 -1.58 -3.31
CA VAL A 34 -50.00 -2.35 -2.63
C VAL A 34 -49.19 -3.18 -3.62
N MET A 35 -49.81 -3.79 -4.64
CA MET A 35 -49.09 -4.50 -5.70
C MET A 35 -48.20 -3.58 -6.54
N LEU A 36 -48.69 -2.40 -6.89
CA LEU A 36 -47.88 -1.41 -7.62
C LEU A 36 -46.73 -0.89 -6.74
N LEU A 37 -46.99 -0.64 -5.47
CA LEU A 37 -45.96 -0.23 -4.52
C LEU A 37 -44.88 -1.31 -4.35
N SER A 38 -45.27 -2.59 -4.24
CA SER A 38 -44.30 -3.69 -4.10
C SER A 38 -43.45 -3.87 -5.35
N LEU A 39 -44.04 -3.73 -6.55
CA LEU A 39 -43.31 -3.74 -7.81
C LEU A 39 -42.28 -2.61 -7.88
N VAL A 40 -42.70 -1.38 -7.56
CA VAL A 40 -41.81 -0.21 -7.56
C VAL A 40 -40.68 -0.39 -6.54
N MET A 41 -41.00 -0.82 -5.31
CA MET A 41 -39.98 -1.04 -4.28
C MET A 41 -38.98 -2.14 -4.68
N THR A 42 -39.45 -3.21 -5.32
CA THR A 42 -38.57 -4.29 -5.80
C THR A 42 -37.62 -3.79 -6.90
N ALA A 43 -38.13 -3.00 -7.83
CA ALA A 43 -37.32 -2.41 -8.90
C ALA A 43 -36.26 -1.45 -8.34
N VAL A 44 -36.64 -0.56 -7.42
CA VAL A 44 -35.71 0.38 -6.75
C VAL A 44 -34.65 -0.39 -5.96
N TYR A 45 -35.05 -1.41 -5.20
CA TYR A 45 -34.13 -2.22 -4.42
C TYR A 45 -33.11 -2.94 -5.31
N SER A 46 -33.57 -3.58 -6.39
CA SER A 46 -32.70 -4.30 -7.33
C SER A 46 -31.72 -3.36 -8.02
N MET A 47 -32.17 -2.19 -8.48
CA MET A 47 -31.32 -1.18 -9.10
C MET A 47 -30.25 -0.66 -8.12
N THR A 48 -30.66 -0.31 -6.89
CA THR A 48 -29.74 0.19 -5.86
C THR A 48 -28.71 -0.87 -5.48
N HIS A 49 -29.14 -2.12 -5.33
CA HIS A 49 -28.25 -3.23 -5.02
C HIS A 49 -27.23 -3.48 -6.14
N THR A 50 -27.68 -3.44 -7.40
CA THR A 50 -26.79 -3.59 -8.57
C THR A 50 -25.80 -2.44 -8.66
N ALA A 51 -26.23 -1.20 -8.44
CA ALA A 51 -25.36 -0.03 -8.44
C ALA A 51 -24.30 -0.12 -7.32
N LEU A 52 -24.68 -0.54 -6.11
CA LEU A 52 -23.76 -0.74 -5.00
C LEU A 52 -22.74 -1.85 -5.29
N ASN A 53 -23.17 -2.96 -5.91
CA ASN A 53 -22.27 -4.05 -6.26
C ASN A 53 -21.32 -3.67 -7.41
N ALA A 54 -21.80 -2.93 -8.40
CA ALA A 54 -20.97 -2.41 -9.48
C ALA A 54 -19.95 -1.39 -8.94
N TRP A 55 -20.38 -0.48 -8.04
CA TRP A 55 -19.48 0.46 -7.39
C TRP A 55 -18.44 -0.26 -6.54
N ARG A 56 -18.84 -1.26 -5.75
CA ARG A 56 -17.91 -2.12 -5.01
C ARG A 56 -16.97 -2.89 -5.93
N SER A 57 -17.43 -3.39 -7.08
CA SER A 57 -16.57 -4.07 -8.05
C SER A 57 -15.56 -3.13 -8.69
N VAL A 58 -15.92 -1.86 -8.93
CA VAL A 58 -14.99 -0.84 -9.42
C VAL A 58 -14.02 -0.39 -8.34
N GLU A 59 -14.50 -0.20 -7.11
CA GLU A 59 -13.67 0.17 -5.95
C GLU A 59 -12.74 -0.97 -5.53
N ASN A 60 -13.20 -2.21 -5.66
CA ASN A 60 -12.42 -3.43 -5.46
C ASN A 60 -11.73 -3.90 -6.74
N GLY A 61 -11.78 -3.12 -7.83
CA GLY A 61 -11.19 -3.47 -9.12
C GLY A 61 -9.70 -3.64 -8.93
N TYR A 62 -9.29 -4.88 -8.67
CA TYR A 62 -7.94 -5.20 -8.28
C TYR A 62 -7.06 -5.14 -9.53
N ASP A 63 -6.36 -4.03 -9.69
CA ASP A 63 -5.34 -3.91 -10.73
C ASP A 63 -4.01 -4.41 -10.19
N ILE A 64 -3.72 -5.68 -10.50
CA ILE A 64 -2.48 -6.37 -10.17
C ILE A 64 -1.23 -5.61 -10.67
N TYR A 65 -1.33 -4.93 -11.81
CA TYR A 65 -0.21 -4.16 -12.38
C TYR A 65 0.02 -2.87 -11.60
N ALA A 66 -1.07 -2.19 -11.21
CA ALA A 66 -0.99 -1.00 -10.37
C ALA A 66 -0.40 -1.33 -9.00
N GLU A 67 -0.81 -2.43 -8.36
CA GLU A 67 -0.26 -2.84 -7.06
C GLU A 67 1.24 -3.18 -7.16
N ALA A 68 1.64 -3.97 -8.17
CA ALA A 68 3.05 -4.27 -8.41
C ALA A 68 3.89 -3.01 -8.66
N ARG A 69 3.36 -2.07 -9.47
CA ARG A 69 4.00 -0.78 -9.73
C ARG A 69 4.14 0.04 -8.45
N ASN A 70 3.13 0.07 -7.59
CA ASN A 70 3.15 0.82 -6.34
C ASN A 70 4.23 0.28 -5.39
N VAL A 71 4.30 -1.05 -5.21
CA VAL A 71 5.37 -1.69 -4.43
C VAL A 71 6.74 -1.30 -4.97
N MET A 72 6.95 -1.46 -6.27
CA MET A 72 8.26 -1.18 -6.87
C MET A 72 8.63 0.29 -6.79
N THR A 73 7.67 1.20 -7.00
CA THR A 73 7.90 2.64 -6.94
C THR A 73 8.30 3.06 -5.53
N LEU A 74 7.56 2.60 -4.51
CA LEU A 74 7.86 2.90 -3.11
C LEU A 74 9.21 2.31 -2.68
N PHE A 75 9.43 1.02 -2.96
CA PHE A 75 10.68 0.34 -2.61
C PHE A 75 11.88 1.00 -3.29
N SER A 76 11.78 1.28 -4.60
CA SER A 76 12.85 1.93 -5.35
C SER A 76 13.14 3.33 -4.84
N HIS A 77 12.11 4.10 -4.49
CA HIS A 77 12.28 5.43 -3.93
C HIS A 77 13.05 5.37 -2.60
N GLU A 78 12.70 4.46 -1.70
CA GLU A 78 13.35 4.34 -0.40
C GLU A 78 14.77 3.76 -0.51
N TYR A 79 14.94 2.74 -1.34
CA TYR A 79 16.24 2.12 -1.59
C TYR A 79 17.25 3.12 -2.18
N ASN A 80 16.80 4.00 -3.08
CA ASN A 80 17.65 5.06 -3.63
C ASN A 80 18.01 6.15 -2.62
N ASN A 81 17.32 6.23 -1.48
CA ASN A 81 17.53 7.22 -0.42
C ASN A 81 18.18 6.62 0.84
N ILE A 82 18.87 5.49 0.71
CA ILE A 82 19.65 4.88 1.79
C ILE A 82 20.76 5.83 2.27
N VAL A 83 20.93 5.92 3.59
CA VAL A 83 22.00 6.70 4.22
C VAL A 83 23.27 5.90 4.29
N ALA A 84 24.31 6.31 3.55
CA ALA A 84 25.61 5.64 3.52
C ALA A 84 26.25 5.46 4.91
N ARG A 85 26.06 6.43 5.83
CA ARG A 85 26.57 6.34 7.22
C ARG A 85 25.94 5.20 8.02
N ALA A 86 24.80 4.67 7.59
CA ALA A 86 24.10 3.55 8.21
C ALA A 86 24.39 2.21 7.51
N ALA A 87 25.36 2.16 6.59
CA ALA A 87 25.72 0.97 5.82
C ALA A 87 25.98 -0.26 6.69
N HIS A 88 26.59 -0.08 7.87
CA HIS A 88 26.86 -1.18 8.81
C HIS A 88 25.60 -1.75 9.48
N LEU A 89 24.48 -1.02 9.45
CA LEU A 89 23.19 -1.44 10.00
C LEU A 89 22.26 -2.04 8.93
N PHE A 90 22.70 -2.07 7.67
CA PHE A 90 21.94 -2.69 6.59
C PHE A 90 22.00 -4.21 6.72
N GLU A 91 20.84 -4.85 6.75
CA GLU A 91 20.70 -6.30 6.94
C GLU A 91 19.48 -6.84 6.20
N GLY A 92 19.50 -8.13 5.92
CA GLY A 92 18.32 -8.83 5.45
C GLY A 92 18.60 -10.26 4.99
N ASP A 93 17.53 -10.92 4.58
CA ASP A 93 17.52 -12.26 4.03
C ASP A 93 16.66 -12.27 2.75
N ASN A 94 16.39 -13.46 2.23
CA ASN A 94 15.61 -13.60 1.00
C ASN A 94 14.15 -13.15 1.12
N LYS A 95 13.65 -12.81 2.31
CA LYS A 95 12.25 -12.44 2.57
C LYS A 95 12.10 -11.12 3.33
N LYS A 96 13.18 -10.56 3.85
CA LYS A 96 13.19 -9.35 4.65
C LYS A 96 14.41 -8.50 4.35
N ILE A 97 14.23 -7.19 4.35
CA ILE A 97 15.32 -6.22 4.25
C ILE A 97 15.06 -5.07 5.21
N VAL A 98 16.10 -4.67 5.94
CA VAL A 98 16.09 -3.54 6.86
C VAL A 98 17.08 -2.51 6.34
N MET A 99 16.61 -1.28 6.20
CA MET A 99 17.38 -0.16 5.69
C MET A 99 17.11 1.12 6.49
N PHE A 100 18.09 2.01 6.47
CA PHE A 100 17.99 3.35 7.04
C PHE A 100 17.97 4.36 5.90
N VAL A 101 16.86 5.06 5.76
CA VAL A 101 16.57 5.89 4.59
C VAL A 101 16.14 7.29 4.99
N ILE A 102 16.35 8.27 4.12
CA ILE A 102 15.75 9.60 4.27
C ILE A 102 14.52 9.65 3.37
N ALA A 103 13.34 9.57 3.97
CA ALA A 103 12.07 9.56 3.24
C ALA A 103 10.98 10.28 4.03
N GLN A 104 9.87 10.60 3.35
CA GLN A 104 8.67 11.08 4.01
C GLN A 104 7.98 9.91 4.73
N PRO A 105 7.63 10.05 6.03
CA PRO A 105 6.87 9.04 6.75
C PRO A 105 5.51 8.80 6.07
N LEU A 106 5.03 7.56 6.10
CA LEU A 106 3.65 7.22 5.72
C LEU A 106 2.67 7.46 6.88
N ASP A 107 3.17 7.43 8.11
CA ASP A 107 2.41 7.81 9.30
C ASP A 107 2.12 9.32 9.33
N LEU A 108 0.87 9.69 9.04
CA LEU A 108 0.41 11.08 9.00
C LEU A 108 0.57 11.80 10.35
N GLU A 109 0.62 11.07 11.47
CA GLU A 109 0.82 11.66 12.80
C GLU A 109 2.24 12.21 13.00
N GLN A 110 3.22 11.75 12.22
CA GLN A 110 4.62 12.17 12.33
C GLN A 110 4.92 13.48 11.57
N GLY A 111 3.92 14.04 10.88
CA GLY A 111 4.00 15.29 10.16
C GLY A 111 4.71 15.19 8.81
N GLU A 112 4.83 16.32 8.13
CA GLU A 112 5.38 16.39 6.77
C GLU A 112 6.91 16.59 6.73
N GLY A 113 7.49 16.10 5.64
CA GLY A 113 8.88 16.31 5.26
C GLY A 113 9.79 15.10 5.47
N PRO A 114 10.95 15.08 4.80
CA PRO A 114 11.89 13.98 4.87
C PRO A 114 12.49 13.85 6.28
N ARG A 115 12.58 12.62 6.77
CA ARG A 115 13.18 12.25 8.07
C ARG A 115 14.03 10.99 7.90
N LEU A 116 14.95 10.77 8.83
CA LEU A 116 15.68 9.51 8.91
C LEU A 116 14.75 8.43 9.49
N LEU A 117 14.47 7.41 8.69
CA LEU A 117 13.59 6.30 9.04
C LEU A 117 14.37 4.98 9.04
N ARG A 118 14.06 4.10 9.97
CA ARG A 118 14.31 2.67 9.83
C ARG A 118 13.11 2.07 9.10
N VAL A 119 13.34 1.54 7.91
CA VAL A 119 12.31 0.86 7.11
C VAL A 119 12.64 -0.61 6.99
N GLU A 120 11.63 -1.43 7.19
CA GLU A 120 11.68 -2.88 7.06
C GLU A 120 10.62 -3.33 6.07
N TYR A 121 11.04 -4.01 5.00
CA TYR A 121 10.14 -4.77 4.14
C TYR A 121 10.24 -6.24 4.52
N ALA A 122 9.10 -6.90 4.71
CA ALA A 122 9.05 -8.31 5.05
C ALA A 122 7.90 -9.02 4.32
N TYR A 123 8.16 -10.21 3.81
CA TYR A 123 7.14 -11.07 3.25
C TYR A 123 6.44 -11.90 4.33
N ASN A 124 5.14 -11.64 4.51
CA ASN A 124 4.28 -12.40 5.40
C ASN A 124 3.62 -13.54 4.63
N ARG A 125 4.20 -14.75 4.72
CA ARG A 125 3.69 -15.95 4.04
C ARG A 125 2.26 -16.33 4.46
N SER A 126 1.92 -16.16 5.74
CA SER A 126 0.60 -16.54 6.27
C SER A 126 -0.50 -15.65 5.71
N LYS A 127 -0.22 -14.35 5.53
CA LYS A 127 -1.15 -13.40 4.93
C LYS A 127 -0.99 -13.24 3.42
N ARG A 128 0.02 -13.88 2.82
CA ARG A 128 0.43 -13.69 1.42
C ARG A 128 0.56 -12.21 1.07
N SER A 129 1.28 -11.46 1.90
CA SER A 129 1.42 -10.02 1.73
C SER A 129 2.86 -9.56 1.92
N ILE A 130 3.22 -8.45 1.27
CA ILE A 130 4.45 -7.72 1.56
C ILE A 130 4.07 -6.61 2.54
N GLU A 131 4.67 -6.65 3.71
CA GLU A 131 4.45 -5.67 4.78
C GLU A 131 5.64 -4.71 4.83
N ARG A 132 5.36 -3.42 5.00
CA ARG A 132 6.35 -2.37 5.24
C ARG A 132 6.15 -1.83 6.65
N GLU A 133 7.19 -1.89 7.46
CA GLU A 133 7.24 -1.27 8.78
C GLU A 133 8.23 -0.10 8.75
N GLU A 134 7.83 1.04 9.30
CA GLU A 134 8.70 2.20 9.49
C GLU A 134 8.76 2.62 10.96
N ALA A 135 9.87 3.21 11.35
CA ALA A 135 10.03 3.91 12.61
C ALA A 135 10.99 5.08 12.43
N LEU A 136 10.68 6.22 13.05
CA LEU A 136 11.54 7.40 13.02
C LEU A 136 12.75 7.18 13.92
N VAL A 137 13.93 7.56 13.43
CA VAL A 137 15.16 7.50 14.20
C VAL A 137 15.27 8.79 15.03
N GLU A 138 15.11 8.67 16.34
CA GLU A 138 15.04 9.83 17.26
C GLU A 138 16.42 10.31 17.73
N ALA A 139 17.44 9.47 17.64
CA ALA A 139 18.79 9.75 18.14
C ALA A 139 19.83 9.52 17.05
N ALA A 140 21.07 9.98 17.30
CA ALA A 140 22.18 9.70 16.41
C ALA A 140 22.39 8.19 16.24
N LEU A 141 22.66 7.75 15.01
CA LEU A 141 22.95 6.35 14.74
C LEU A 141 24.24 5.90 15.44
N PRO A 142 24.27 4.69 16.00
CA PRO A 142 25.46 4.16 16.65
C PRO A 142 26.59 3.96 15.64
N MET A 143 27.81 4.23 16.08
CA MET A 143 29.02 3.91 15.31
C MET A 143 29.23 2.39 15.30
N PRO A 144 29.86 1.82 14.25
CA PRO A 144 30.20 0.40 14.22
C PRO A 144 31.15 0.05 15.37
N ASN A 145 30.92 -1.11 16.02
CA ASN A 145 31.78 -1.59 17.10
C ASN A 145 33.15 -2.03 16.53
N PRO A 146 34.29 -1.57 17.08
CA PRO A 146 35.62 -2.04 16.69
C PRO A 146 35.82 -3.54 16.89
N ASP A 147 35.23 -4.13 17.93
CA ASP A 147 35.38 -5.57 18.27
C ASP A 147 34.57 -6.48 17.35
N GLY A 148 33.69 -5.87 16.57
CA GLY A 148 32.98 -6.51 15.48
C GLY A 148 31.68 -7.23 15.83
N GLU A 149 31.22 -7.09 17.06
CA GLU A 149 29.89 -7.54 17.45
C GLU A 149 28.80 -6.76 16.69
N PRO A 150 27.67 -7.40 16.36
CA PRO A 150 26.52 -6.74 15.75
C PRO A 150 25.97 -5.65 16.69
N VAL A 151 25.40 -4.61 16.10
CA VAL A 151 24.83 -3.52 16.89
C VAL A 151 23.51 -3.99 17.48
N GLU A 152 23.40 -3.98 18.80
CA GLU A 152 22.16 -4.30 19.50
C GLU A 152 21.04 -3.34 19.07
N ALA A 153 19.91 -3.90 18.64
CA ALA A 153 18.75 -3.13 18.18
C ALA A 153 18.25 -2.10 19.22
N GLY A 154 18.40 -2.39 20.51
CA GLY A 154 18.01 -1.48 21.60
C GLY A 154 18.86 -0.21 21.73
N ARG A 155 20.03 -0.16 21.10
CA ARG A 155 20.87 1.06 21.07
C ARG A 155 20.37 2.10 20.07
N ILE A 156 19.52 1.70 19.14
CA ILE A 156 18.92 2.60 18.16
C ILE A 156 17.60 3.08 18.74
N LYS A 157 17.55 4.36 19.13
CA LYS A 157 16.32 4.97 19.64
C LYS A 157 15.35 5.19 18.47
N LEU A 158 14.30 4.38 18.44
CA LEU A 158 13.24 4.42 17.44
C LEU A 158 11.94 4.93 18.06
N SER A 159 11.16 5.68 17.29
CA SER A 159 9.80 6.04 17.63
C SER A 159 8.86 4.83 17.56
N ARG A 160 7.56 5.07 17.76
CA ARG A 160 6.53 4.06 17.54
C ARG A 160 6.62 3.52 16.11
N LYS A 161 6.61 2.19 16.00
CA LYS A 161 6.55 1.49 14.73
C LYS A 161 5.19 1.69 14.07
N TYR A 162 5.19 2.08 12.80
CA TYR A 162 4.02 2.11 11.94
C TYR A 162 4.15 1.02 10.89
N LYS A 163 3.11 0.20 10.74
CA LYS A 163 3.11 -0.95 9.84
C LYS A 163 1.97 -0.84 8.85
N THR A 164 2.31 -0.99 7.58
CA THR A 164 1.36 -0.97 6.46
C THR A 164 1.57 -2.17 5.54
N THR A 165 0.53 -2.55 4.81
CA THR A 165 0.62 -3.60 3.78
C THR A 165 0.80 -2.90 2.44
N VAL A 166 1.90 -3.21 1.74
CA VAL A 166 2.22 -2.57 0.44
C VAL A 166 1.76 -3.38 -0.75
N ALA A 167 1.61 -4.70 -0.59
CA ALA A 167 0.93 -5.56 -1.54
C ALA A 167 0.26 -6.75 -0.86
N ASN A 168 -0.91 -7.13 -1.40
CA ASN A 168 -1.64 -8.34 -1.07
C ASN A 168 -1.46 -9.39 -2.18
N ASN A 169 -1.98 -10.59 -1.96
CA ASN A 169 -2.00 -11.67 -2.95
C ASN A 169 -0.61 -12.02 -3.51
N VAL A 170 0.40 -11.99 -2.65
CA VAL A 170 1.79 -12.28 -3.00
C VAL A 170 2.04 -13.78 -2.89
N LYS A 171 2.22 -14.43 -4.04
CA LYS A 171 2.51 -15.85 -4.17
C LYS A 171 3.98 -16.17 -3.90
N GLN A 172 4.87 -15.32 -4.39
CA GLN A 172 6.32 -15.45 -4.21
C GLN A 172 6.94 -14.08 -3.94
N PHE A 173 7.94 -14.05 -3.05
CA PHE A 173 8.78 -12.89 -2.81
C PHE A 173 10.21 -13.38 -2.55
N ARG A 174 11.19 -12.74 -3.18
CA ARG A 174 12.61 -13.05 -3.04
C ARG A 174 13.45 -11.78 -3.14
N LEU A 175 14.40 -11.66 -2.22
CA LEU A 175 15.46 -10.66 -2.25
C LEU A 175 16.81 -11.38 -2.48
N ARG A 176 17.67 -10.78 -3.30
CA ARG A 176 19.06 -11.18 -3.47
C ARG A 176 19.97 -9.96 -3.43
N TYR A 177 21.17 -10.14 -2.92
CA TYR A 177 22.15 -9.08 -2.75
C TYR A 177 23.30 -9.30 -3.73
N VAL A 178 23.54 -8.30 -4.58
CA VAL A 178 24.48 -8.38 -5.69
C VAL A 178 25.74 -7.60 -5.34
N TRP A 179 26.87 -8.29 -5.41
CA TRP A 179 28.19 -7.74 -5.18
C TRP A 179 29.01 -7.77 -6.47
N ALA A 180 29.66 -6.64 -6.78
CA ALA A 180 30.55 -6.50 -7.93
C ALA A 180 31.99 -6.32 -7.42
N PRO A 181 32.78 -7.40 -7.37
CA PRO A 181 34.14 -7.35 -6.84
C PRO A 181 35.02 -6.41 -7.67
N LEU A 182 36.08 -5.90 -7.03
CA LEU A 182 37.08 -5.06 -7.67
C LEU A 182 38.14 -5.96 -8.31
N PRO A 183 38.47 -5.77 -9.61
CA PRO A 183 39.52 -6.53 -10.25
C PRO A 183 40.87 -6.35 -9.55
N GLU A 184 41.60 -7.45 -9.37
CA GLU A 184 42.90 -7.47 -8.69
C GLU A 184 43.96 -6.65 -9.45
N GLU A 185 43.92 -6.70 -10.78
CA GLU A 185 44.81 -5.94 -11.66
C GLU A 185 44.00 -4.95 -12.50
N ALA A 186 44.21 -3.65 -12.27
CA ALA A 186 43.68 -2.59 -13.10
C ALA A 186 44.81 -1.99 -13.94
N LEU A 187 44.89 -2.38 -15.22
CA LEU A 187 45.82 -1.78 -16.15
C LEU A 187 45.36 -0.35 -16.48
N PRO A 188 46.19 0.70 -16.30
CA PRO A 188 45.76 2.10 -16.44
C PRO A 188 45.18 2.48 -17.82
N ASN A 189 45.59 1.76 -18.87
CA ASN A 189 45.27 2.07 -20.25
C ASN A 189 44.23 1.12 -20.86
N GLU A 190 43.71 0.16 -20.10
CA GLU A 190 42.72 -0.80 -20.58
C GLU A 190 41.45 -0.69 -19.75
N PRO A 191 40.26 -0.84 -20.37
CA PRO A 191 39.04 -0.93 -19.59
C PRO A 191 39.14 -2.13 -18.64
N PRO A 192 38.75 -1.97 -17.36
CA PRO A 192 38.83 -3.07 -16.41
C PRO A 192 37.96 -4.23 -16.90
N ILE A 193 38.52 -5.43 -16.90
CA ILE A 193 37.77 -6.64 -17.21
C ILE A 193 36.74 -6.84 -16.09
N PRO A 194 35.43 -6.93 -16.40
CA PRO A 194 34.42 -7.14 -15.37
C PRO A 194 34.58 -8.53 -14.74
N GLU A 195 34.81 -8.57 -13.44
CA GLU A 195 34.73 -9.80 -12.67
C GLU A 195 33.27 -10.26 -12.52
N PRO A 196 33.02 -11.58 -12.37
CA PRO A 196 31.68 -12.11 -12.21
C PRO A 196 31.02 -11.58 -10.93
N LEU A 197 29.72 -11.28 -11.03
CA LEU A 197 28.93 -10.81 -9.90
C LEU A 197 28.73 -11.94 -8.88
N ILE A 198 28.88 -11.62 -7.60
CA ILE A 198 28.57 -12.53 -6.50
C ILE A 198 27.16 -12.21 -6.02
N ILE A 199 26.26 -13.19 -6.07
CA ILE A 199 24.86 -13.04 -5.68
C ILE A 199 24.60 -13.93 -4.47
N ILE A 200 24.13 -13.34 -3.38
CA ILE A 200 23.83 -14.04 -2.12
C ILE A 200 22.38 -13.78 -1.68
N ASP A 201 21.80 -14.73 -0.96
CA ASP A 201 20.42 -14.67 -0.47
C ASP A 201 20.30 -14.05 0.94
N ARG A 202 21.43 -13.76 1.59
CA ARG A 202 21.46 -13.21 2.96
C ARG A 202 22.52 -12.12 3.06
N HIS A 203 22.20 -11.05 3.77
CA HIS A 203 23.09 -9.93 4.04
C HIS A 203 23.11 -9.63 5.54
N LEU A 204 24.28 -9.74 6.16
CA LEU A 204 24.44 -9.46 7.58
C LEU A 204 24.85 -8.02 7.84
N GLN A 205 24.65 -7.56 9.07
CA GLN A 205 25.20 -6.29 9.52
C GLN A 205 26.72 -6.26 9.29
N ARG A 206 27.28 -5.06 9.09
CA ARG A 206 28.71 -4.81 8.88
C ARG A 206 29.30 -5.24 7.53
N TYR A 207 28.59 -6.01 6.70
CA TYR A 207 29.03 -6.28 5.33
C TYR A 207 29.17 -4.97 4.53
N GLY A 208 28.36 -3.97 4.88
CA GLY A 208 28.29 -2.67 4.23
C GLY A 208 27.06 -2.61 3.34
N LEU A 209 27.18 -1.92 2.21
CA LEU A 209 26.11 -1.88 1.21
C LEU A 209 26.51 -2.75 0.01
N PRO A 210 25.61 -3.63 -0.47
CA PRO A 210 25.82 -4.34 -1.72
C PRO A 210 25.79 -3.35 -2.89
N GLN A 211 26.32 -3.73 -4.04
CA GLN A 211 26.26 -2.87 -5.24
C GLN A 211 24.86 -2.79 -5.83
N ALA A 212 24.04 -3.83 -5.66
CA ALA A 212 22.64 -3.79 -5.99
C ALA A 212 21.82 -4.76 -5.11
N VAL A 213 20.51 -4.54 -5.06
CA VAL A 213 19.54 -5.51 -4.54
C VAL A 213 18.63 -5.92 -5.68
N GLU A 214 18.47 -7.23 -5.85
CA GLU A 214 17.47 -7.79 -6.75
C GLU A 214 16.22 -8.15 -5.94
N ILE A 215 15.10 -7.56 -6.32
CA ILE A 215 13.79 -7.84 -5.76
C ILE A 215 12.96 -8.57 -6.82
N THR A 216 12.40 -9.71 -6.46
CA THR A 216 11.50 -10.48 -7.32
C THR A 216 10.25 -10.86 -6.55
N PHE A 217 9.08 -10.62 -7.12
CA PHE A 217 7.82 -11.06 -6.54
C PHE A 217 6.81 -11.47 -7.61
N GLU A 218 5.84 -12.28 -7.20
CA GLU A 218 4.73 -12.73 -8.02
C GLU A 218 3.44 -12.44 -7.27
N LEU A 219 2.56 -11.66 -7.88
CA LEU A 219 1.20 -11.40 -7.42
C LEU A 219 0.24 -12.33 -8.15
N PHE A 220 -0.92 -12.61 -7.56
CA PHE A 220 -2.04 -13.28 -8.24
C PHE A 220 -3.31 -12.43 -8.14
N ASP A 221 -4.18 -12.55 -9.15
CA ASP A 221 -5.48 -11.91 -9.14
C ASP A 221 -6.42 -12.67 -8.19
N PRO A 222 -7.03 -12.03 -7.17
CA PRO A 222 -7.93 -12.68 -6.24
C PRO A 222 -9.24 -13.17 -6.91
N GLU A 223 -9.64 -12.59 -8.03
CA GLU A 223 -10.81 -13.04 -8.80
C GLU A 223 -10.46 -14.20 -9.73
N ASN A 224 -9.18 -14.33 -10.11
CA ASN A 224 -8.68 -15.38 -10.98
C ASN A 224 -7.27 -15.83 -10.55
N GLU A 225 -7.18 -16.79 -9.61
CA GLU A 225 -5.90 -17.27 -9.07
C GLU A 225 -4.93 -17.81 -10.15
N GLY A 226 -5.44 -18.19 -11.32
CA GLY A 226 -4.62 -18.64 -12.45
C GLY A 226 -3.88 -17.49 -13.17
N GLN A 227 -4.37 -16.27 -13.02
CA GLN A 227 -3.73 -15.07 -13.55
C GLN A 227 -2.73 -14.54 -12.54
N THR A 228 -1.44 -14.59 -12.90
CA THR A 228 -0.36 -14.07 -12.08
C THR A 228 0.44 -13.01 -12.81
N TYR A 229 1.06 -12.13 -12.03
CA TYR A 229 1.96 -11.10 -12.54
C TYR A 229 3.27 -11.17 -11.79
N SER A 230 4.35 -11.45 -12.51
CA SER A 230 5.70 -11.48 -11.93
C SER A 230 6.45 -10.21 -12.28
N MET A 231 7.12 -9.65 -11.28
CA MET A 231 7.99 -8.50 -11.42
C MET A 231 9.35 -8.81 -10.81
N SER A 232 10.41 -8.49 -11.55
CA SER A 232 11.79 -8.58 -11.08
C SER A 232 12.54 -7.32 -11.47
N ALA A 233 13.32 -6.77 -10.54
CA ALA A 233 14.15 -5.60 -10.77
C ALA A 233 15.45 -5.70 -9.98
N THR A 234 16.55 -5.30 -10.61
CA THR A 234 17.85 -5.10 -9.96
C THR A 234 18.06 -3.61 -9.74
N LEU A 235 18.10 -3.20 -8.48
CA LEU A 235 18.22 -1.80 -8.09
C LEU A 235 19.65 -1.53 -7.62
N PRO A 236 20.42 -0.69 -8.33
CA PRO A 236 21.78 -0.34 -7.92
C PRO A 236 21.76 0.59 -6.70
N ILE A 237 22.69 0.37 -5.77
CA ILE A 237 22.90 1.28 -4.65
C ILE A 237 23.44 2.62 -5.19
N ARG A 238 22.87 3.74 -4.74
CA ARG A 238 23.40 5.08 -5.05
C ARG A 238 24.25 5.65 -3.92
N ALA A 239 24.10 5.12 -2.72
CA ALA A 239 24.93 5.45 -1.58
C ALA A 239 26.36 4.92 -1.78
N THR A 240 27.34 5.61 -1.22
CA THR A 240 28.75 5.20 -1.28
C THR A 240 28.89 3.79 -0.71
N SER A 241 29.29 2.84 -1.55
CA SER A 241 29.64 1.46 -1.16
C SER A 241 31.13 1.25 -1.38
N TYR A 242 31.78 0.57 -0.45
CA TYR A 242 33.18 0.17 -0.60
C TYR A 242 33.24 -1.12 -1.42
N ARG A 243 33.82 -1.05 -2.62
CA ARG A 243 34.14 -2.25 -3.38
C ARG A 243 35.29 -2.99 -2.71
N ARG A 244 35.23 -4.32 -2.74
CA ARG A 244 36.23 -5.22 -2.15
C ARG A 244 36.71 -6.18 -3.24
N SER A 245 37.92 -6.72 -3.09
CA SER A 245 38.37 -7.82 -3.94
C SER A 245 37.49 -9.04 -3.75
N GLN A 246 37.51 -9.95 -4.72
CA GLN A 246 36.78 -11.21 -4.63
C GLN A 246 37.16 -12.00 -3.37
N GLN A 247 38.46 -12.16 -3.08
CA GLN A 247 38.94 -12.85 -1.87
C GLN A 247 38.37 -12.24 -0.59
N ALA A 248 38.36 -10.90 -0.47
CA ALA A 248 37.85 -10.23 0.72
C ALA A 248 36.31 -10.37 0.88
N LEU A 249 35.57 -10.53 -0.22
CA LEU A 249 34.14 -10.85 -0.17
C LEU A 249 33.93 -12.30 0.24
N GLU A 250 34.69 -13.25 -0.30
CA GLU A 250 34.60 -14.66 0.06
C GLU A 250 34.95 -14.88 1.54
N GLU A 251 36.01 -14.27 2.05
CA GLU A 251 36.37 -14.29 3.47
C GLU A 251 35.23 -13.72 4.35
N MET A 252 34.62 -12.62 3.92
CA MET A 252 33.49 -12.00 4.62
C MET A 252 32.27 -12.91 4.67
N PHE A 253 31.95 -13.60 3.58
CA PHE A 253 30.79 -14.50 3.52
C PHE A 253 31.02 -15.82 4.27
N ASN A 254 32.26 -16.32 4.29
CA ASN A 254 32.63 -17.56 4.96
C ASN A 254 32.77 -17.40 6.48
N ALA A 255 33.06 -16.20 6.98
CA ALA A 255 33.22 -15.96 8.42
C ALA A 255 31.93 -16.18 9.23
N ASP A 256 30.77 -16.14 8.57
CA ASP A 256 29.45 -16.25 9.21
C ASP A 256 28.62 -17.45 8.73
N ALA A 257 29.22 -18.36 7.95
CA ALA A 257 28.60 -19.60 7.44
C ALA A 257 28.68 -20.74 8.47
#